data_AF-A0A497GHK2-F1
#
_entry.id   AF-A0A497GHK2-F1
#
_cell.length_a   1.000
_cell.length_b   1.000
_cell.length_c   1.000
_cell.angle_alpha   90.00
_cell.angle_beta   90.00
_cell.angle_gamma   90.00
#
_symmetry.space_group_name_H-M   'P 1'
#
loop_
_entity.id
_entity.type
_entity.pdbx_description
1 polymer ?
#
loop_
_entity_poly.entity_id
_entity_poly.type
_entity_poly.pdbx_seq_one_letter_code
_entity_poly.pdbx_strand_id
1 'polypeptide(L)'
;MKHEVDRDVYEVELSDGSSILLTGDHGLLKRSQGDLTFTPIRYLSRNDEVIIDKYGLRSVRIRNIREVRYRGFVYDLSVKPHENFILACGLIIHNSTFGFGLEHIADGVIHLWMDNVEEAKHVKRYLIVKKMRMTNHYTGAFLLDIEPGRGIVLKKL
;
A
#
# COMPACT_ATOMS: atom_id res chain seq x y z
N MET A 1 19.04 -11.27 8.42
CA MET A 1 18.96 -10.48 9.67
C MET A 1 18.25 -11.31 10.73
N LYS A 2 18.75 -11.34 11.97
CA LYS A 2 18.14 -12.07 13.10
C LYS A 2 17.49 -11.06 14.02
N HIS A 3 16.23 -11.26 14.39
CA HIS A 3 15.50 -10.36 15.28
C HIS A 3 14.77 -11.14 16.35
N GLU A 4 14.79 -10.61 17.57
CA GLU A 4 13.89 -11.08 18.62
C GLU A 4 12.47 -10.64 18.29
N VAL A 5 11.50 -11.54 18.51
CA VAL A 5 10.11 -11.28 18.14
C VAL A 5 9.43 -10.41 19.19
N ASP A 6 9.20 -9.16 18.81
CA ASP A 6 8.31 -8.20 19.49
C ASP A 6 7.16 -7.73 18.57
N ARG A 7 6.87 -8.53 17.53
CA ARG A 7 5.88 -8.22 16.47
C ARG A 7 4.87 -9.35 16.32
N ASP A 8 3.77 -9.01 15.65
CA ASP A 8 2.74 -9.93 15.17
C ASP A 8 3.33 -10.98 14.21
N VAL A 9 3.23 -12.25 14.59
CA VAL A 9 3.61 -13.40 13.75
C VAL A 9 2.34 -14.08 13.29
N TYR A 10 2.27 -14.43 12.01
CA TYR A 10 1.14 -15.09 11.40
C TYR A 10 1.55 -16.46 10.87
N GLU A 11 0.65 -17.41 11.04
CA GLU A 11 0.67 -18.67 10.31
C GLU A 11 -0.26 -18.57 9.11
N VAL A 12 0.29 -18.79 7.91
CA VAL A 12 -0.42 -18.77 6.64
C VAL A 12 -0.42 -20.17 6.06
N GLU A 13 -1.61 -20.76 5.94
CA GLU A 13 -1.82 -22.07 5.32
C GLU A 13 -2.37 -21.88 3.90
N LEU A 14 -1.74 -22.51 2.90
CA LEU A 14 -2.13 -22.44 1.49
C LEU A 14 -2.94 -23.66 1.04
N SER A 15 -3.65 -23.52 -0.08
CA SER A 15 -4.48 -24.58 -0.65
C SER A 15 -3.70 -25.76 -1.21
N ASP A 16 -2.40 -25.63 -1.43
CA ASP A 16 -1.53 -26.75 -1.80
C ASP A 16 -0.99 -27.54 -0.60
N GLY A 17 -1.43 -27.19 0.62
CA GLY A 17 -1.06 -27.87 1.86
C GLY A 17 0.20 -27.31 2.51
N SER A 18 0.89 -26.34 1.88
CA SER A 18 2.00 -25.66 2.54
C SER A 18 1.52 -24.74 3.67
N SER A 19 2.31 -24.62 4.73
CA SER A 19 2.10 -23.68 5.83
C SER A 19 3.42 -22.95 6.12
N ILE A 20 3.33 -21.68 6.50
CA ILE A 20 4.51 -20.88 6.84
C ILE A 20 4.23 -19.88 7.95
N LEU A 21 5.25 -19.62 8.78
CA LEU A 21 5.25 -18.61 9.83
C LEU A 21 6.08 -17.40 9.40
N LEU A 22 5.47 -16.23 9.41
CA LEU A 22 6.08 -14.96 8.97
C LEU A 22 5.61 -13.82 9.86
N THR A 23 6.40 -12.75 9.98
CA THR A 23 5.93 -11.52 10.63
C THR A 23 4.95 -10.76 9.73
N GLY A 24 4.04 -9.99 10.33
CA GLY A 24 2.95 -9.31 9.61
C GLY A 24 3.37 -8.29 8.54
N ASP A 25 4.61 -7.81 8.55
CA ASP A 25 5.16 -6.81 7.62
C ASP A 25 5.70 -7.39 6.31
N HIS A 26 5.92 -8.71 6.26
CA HIS A 26 6.33 -9.37 5.03
C HIS A 26 5.21 -9.25 4.00
N GLY A 27 5.58 -8.95 2.76
CA GLY A 27 4.64 -8.91 1.65
C GLY A 27 4.57 -10.25 0.94
N LEU A 28 3.37 -10.79 0.73
CA LEU A 28 3.17 -11.88 -0.25
C LEU A 28 2.70 -11.26 -1.57
N LEU A 29 3.17 -11.83 -2.70
CA LEU A 29 2.72 -11.40 -4.02
C LEU A 29 1.27 -11.86 -4.24
N LYS A 30 0.32 -10.96 -4.00
CA LYS A 30 -1.13 -11.18 -4.12
C LYS A 30 -1.61 -10.84 -5.53
N ARG A 31 -2.51 -11.67 -6.07
CA ARG A 31 -3.26 -11.38 -7.29
C ARG A 31 -4.58 -10.70 -6.97
N SER A 32 -4.84 -9.54 -7.58
CA SER A 32 -6.10 -8.80 -7.44
C SER A 32 -6.51 -8.21 -8.79
N GLN A 33 -7.70 -8.56 -9.30
CA GLN A 33 -8.28 -7.98 -10.52
C GLN A 33 -7.38 -7.99 -11.78
N GLY A 34 -6.41 -8.91 -11.85
CA GLY A 34 -5.46 -9.01 -12.97
C GLY A 34 -4.07 -8.47 -12.65
N ASP A 35 -3.93 -7.69 -11.59
CA ASP A 35 -2.66 -7.13 -11.13
C ASP A 35 -2.00 -8.00 -10.06
N LEU A 36 -0.68 -7.87 -9.93
CA LEU A 36 0.14 -8.50 -8.91
C LEU A 36 0.73 -7.43 -8.00
N THR A 37 0.49 -7.54 -6.70
CA THR A 37 0.95 -6.56 -5.70
C THR A 37 1.49 -7.27 -4.48
N PHE A 38 2.61 -6.79 -3.94
CA PHE A 38 3.07 -7.27 -2.63
C PHE A 38 2.15 -6.68 -1.55
N THR A 39 1.39 -7.55 -0.90
CA THR A 39 0.46 -7.17 0.17
C THR A 39 1.00 -7.67 1.51
N PRO A 40 1.16 -6.80 2.52
CA PRO A 40 1.53 -7.21 3.88
C PRO A 40 0.63 -8.32 4.41
N ILE A 41 1.20 -9.32 5.09
CA ILE A 41 0.46 -10.48 5.60
C ILE A 41 -0.71 -10.08 6.51
N ARG A 42 -0.54 -9.05 7.33
CA ARG A 42 -1.61 -8.52 8.20
C ARG A 42 -2.85 -8.00 7.44
N TYR A 43 -2.75 -7.72 6.15
CA TYR A 43 -3.85 -7.29 5.30
C TYR A 43 -4.35 -8.40 4.36
N LEU A 44 -3.77 -9.60 4.45
CA LEU A 44 -4.25 -10.77 3.72
C LEU A 44 -5.40 -11.42 4.47
N SER A 45 -6.26 -12.10 3.72
CA SER A 45 -7.41 -12.81 4.25
C SER A 45 -7.55 -14.18 3.60
N ARG A 46 -8.32 -15.05 4.25
CA ARG A 46 -8.74 -16.32 3.65
C ARG A 46 -9.39 -16.06 2.29
N ASN A 47 -9.07 -16.93 1.33
CA ASN A 47 -9.45 -16.84 -0.08
C ASN A 47 -8.66 -15.87 -0.95
N ASP A 48 -7.75 -15.05 -0.38
CA ASP A 48 -6.81 -14.32 -1.22
C ASP A 48 -5.94 -15.28 -2.03
N GLU A 49 -5.63 -14.87 -3.25
CA GLU A 49 -4.77 -15.59 -4.18
C GLU A 49 -3.36 -15.02 -4.13
N VAL A 50 -2.38 -15.86 -3.84
CA VAL A 50 -0.95 -15.50 -3.82
C VAL A 50 -0.18 -16.32 -4.85
N ILE A 51 0.90 -15.75 -5.36
CA ILE A 51 1.74 -16.40 -6.37
C ILE A 51 2.85 -17.19 -5.69
N ILE A 52 3.03 -18.43 -6.15
CA ILE A 52 4.18 -19.26 -5.81
C ILE A 52 4.96 -19.66 -7.06
N ASP A 53 6.24 -19.91 -6.88
CA ASP A 53 7.14 -20.52 -7.84
C ASP A 53 7.89 -21.70 -7.19
N LYS A 54 7.21 -22.85 -7.12
CA LYS A 54 7.81 -24.12 -6.63
C LYS A 54 8.17 -25.06 -7.78
N TYR A 55 7.33 -25.03 -8.83
CA TYR A 55 7.45 -25.85 -10.04
C TYR A 55 6.99 -25.05 -11.28
N GLY A 56 7.21 -23.73 -11.24
CA GLY A 56 6.62 -22.76 -12.15
C GLY A 56 5.58 -21.86 -11.46
N LEU A 57 5.39 -20.68 -12.04
CA LEU A 57 4.49 -19.64 -11.53
C LEU A 57 3.03 -20.09 -11.56
N ARG A 58 2.38 -20.10 -10.40
CA ARG A 58 0.94 -20.37 -10.28
C ARG A 58 0.31 -19.62 -9.11
N SER A 59 -1.00 -19.43 -9.20
CA SER A 59 -1.84 -18.92 -8.12
C SER A 59 -2.18 -20.04 -7.12
N VAL A 60 -2.13 -19.72 -5.83
CA VAL A 60 -2.53 -20.59 -4.73
C VAL A 60 -3.37 -19.77 -3.77
N ARG A 61 -4.40 -20.39 -3.21
CA ARG A 61 -5.32 -19.69 -2.30
C ARG A 61 -4.86 -19.80 -0.87
N ILE A 62 -5.00 -18.73 -0.09
CA ILE A 62 -4.87 -18.78 1.37
C ILE A 62 -6.08 -19.54 1.93
N ARG A 63 -5.83 -20.71 2.53
CA ARG A 63 -6.83 -21.52 3.23
C ARG A 63 -7.14 -20.96 4.60
N ASN A 64 -6.10 -20.59 5.34
CA ASN A 64 -6.20 -20.08 6.68
C ASN A 64 -5.08 -19.07 6.94
N ILE A 65 -5.38 -18.07 7.75
CA ILE A 65 -4.41 -17.10 8.24
C ILE A 65 -4.77 -16.77 9.68
N ARG A 66 -3.82 -16.94 10.60
CA ARG A 66 -4.03 -16.68 12.02
C ARG A 66 -2.80 -16.05 12.64
N GLU A 67 -3.02 -15.09 13.53
CA GLU A 67 -1.94 -14.59 14.38
C GLU A 67 -1.58 -15.66 15.42
N VAL A 68 -0.29 -15.85 15.64
CA VAL A 68 0.24 -16.82 16.59
C VAL A 68 1.18 -16.14 17.56
N ARG A 69 1.10 -16.53 18.83
CA ARG A 69 1.99 -16.02 19.85
C ARG A 69 3.32 -16.77 19.77
N TYR A 70 4.31 -16.13 19.14
CA TYR A 70 5.65 -16.67 19.03
C TYR A 70 6.61 -15.96 20.00
N ARG A 71 7.46 -16.73 20.69
CA ARG A 71 8.54 -16.20 21.54
C ARG A 71 9.85 -16.79 21.06
N GLY A 72 10.81 -15.94 20.70
CA GLY A 72 12.12 -16.36 20.22
C GLY A 72 12.64 -15.43 19.13
N PHE A 73 13.42 -16.00 18.21
CA PHE A 73 14.03 -15.25 17.12
C PHE A 73 13.45 -15.66 15.77
N VAL A 74 13.20 -14.67 14.93
CA VAL A 74 12.91 -14.86 13.50
C VAL A 74 14.14 -14.49 12.68
N TYR A 75 14.20 -15.07 11.49
CA TYR A 75 15.28 -14.87 10.52
C TYR A 75 14.69 -14.32 9.24
N ASP A 76 15.39 -13.35 8.67
CA ASP A 76 15.08 -12.74 7.38
C ASP A 76 16.33 -12.70 6.50
N LEU A 77 16.19 -12.56 5.18
CA LEU A 77 17.30 -12.49 4.23
C LEU A 77 17.29 -11.15 3.49
N SER A 78 18.30 -10.31 3.69
CA SER A 78 18.44 -9.09 2.88
C SER A 78 19.00 -9.44 1.51
N VAL A 79 18.25 -9.10 0.46
CA VAL A 79 18.58 -9.41 -0.94
C VAL A 79 18.58 -8.12 -1.75
N LYS A 80 19.68 -7.37 -1.69
CA LYS A 80 19.81 -6.11 -2.42
C LYS A 80 19.86 -6.32 -3.94
N PRO A 81 19.30 -5.40 -4.74
CA PRO A 81 18.63 -4.17 -4.32
C PRO A 81 17.11 -4.34 -4.07
N HIS A 82 16.54 -5.51 -4.35
CA HIS A 82 15.09 -5.66 -4.48
C HIS A 82 14.38 -6.14 -3.21
N GLU A 83 15.13 -6.65 -2.22
CA GLU A 83 14.62 -7.12 -0.93
C GLU A 83 13.45 -8.12 -1.05
N ASN A 84 13.50 -8.95 -2.10
CA ASN A 84 12.55 -10.04 -2.33
C ASN A 84 13.27 -11.36 -2.57
N PHE A 85 12.65 -12.47 -2.12
CA PHE A 85 13.19 -13.81 -2.30
C PHE A 85 12.07 -14.87 -2.29
N ILE A 86 12.44 -16.10 -2.63
CA ILE A 86 11.53 -17.25 -2.70
C ILE A 86 11.78 -18.15 -1.50
N LEU A 87 10.71 -18.51 -0.80
CA LEU A 87 10.74 -19.46 0.32
C LEU A 87 10.73 -20.91 -0.18
N ALA A 88 11.10 -21.86 0.67
CA ALA A 88 11.09 -23.29 0.31
C ALA A 88 9.69 -23.82 -0.12
N CYS A 89 8.61 -23.17 0.32
CA CYS A 89 7.25 -23.47 -0.13
C CYS A 89 6.92 -22.89 -1.52
N GLY A 90 7.81 -22.09 -2.11
CA GLY A 90 7.64 -21.41 -3.39
C GLY A 90 7.05 -20.00 -3.26
N LEU A 91 6.62 -19.55 -2.08
CA LEU A 91 6.10 -18.19 -1.91
C LEU A 91 7.15 -17.15 -2.29
N ILE A 92 6.75 -16.20 -3.13
CA ILE A 92 7.52 -15.01 -3.45
C ILE A 92 7.21 -13.96 -2.38
N ILE A 93 8.22 -13.58 -1.61
CA ILE A 93 8.06 -12.66 -0.48
C ILE A 93 8.96 -11.44 -0.61
N HIS A 94 8.54 -10.36 0.04
CA HIS A 94 9.31 -9.13 0.18
C HIS A 94 9.53 -8.79 1.66
N ASN A 95 10.76 -8.43 2.04
CA ASN A 95 11.27 -8.33 3.43
C ASN A 95 10.50 -7.32 4.28
N SER A 96 10.12 -6.22 3.64
CA SER A 96 9.32 -5.19 4.26
C SER A 96 8.45 -4.57 3.21
N THR A 97 7.16 -4.82 3.29
CA THR A 97 6.17 -3.97 2.62
C THR A 97 5.83 -2.74 3.43
N PHE A 98 6.42 -2.59 4.63
CA PHE A 98 6.46 -1.32 5.35
C PHE A 98 7.26 -0.32 4.50
N GLY A 99 6.53 0.55 3.78
CA GLY A 99 7.05 1.47 2.76
C GLY A 99 6.52 1.25 1.33
N PHE A 100 5.75 0.19 1.07
CA PHE A 100 5.10 -0.12 -0.22
C PHE A 100 3.57 -0.02 -0.18
N GLY A 101 3.03 0.60 0.87
CA GLY A 101 1.63 1.01 0.89
C GLY A 101 1.43 2.39 0.23
N LEU A 102 0.27 2.55 -0.41
CA LEU A 102 -0.22 3.75 -1.10
C LEU A 102 -0.33 5.01 -0.21
N GLU A 103 -0.05 4.91 1.09
CA GLU A 103 -0.14 5.99 2.06
C GLU A 103 1.02 7.01 2.05
N HIS A 104 2.11 6.80 1.28
CA HIS A 104 3.36 7.57 1.50
C HIS A 104 4.06 8.27 0.33
N ILE A 105 3.51 8.32 -0.90
CA ILE A 105 3.97 9.32 -1.88
C ILE A 105 2.80 10.02 -2.55
N ALA A 106 2.04 10.80 -1.75
CA ALA A 106 0.95 11.69 -2.16
C ALA A 106 0.64 11.70 -3.67
N ASP A 107 -0.41 10.96 -4.06
CA ASP A 107 -0.91 10.89 -5.45
C ASP A 107 -1.30 12.27 -5.99
N GLY A 108 -1.66 13.18 -5.07
CA GLY A 108 -1.92 14.59 -5.32
C GLY A 108 -1.44 15.49 -4.19
N VAL A 109 -0.93 16.67 -4.54
CA VAL A 109 -0.68 17.78 -3.60
C VAL A 109 -1.54 18.95 -4.03
N ILE A 110 -2.52 19.28 -3.19
CA ILE A 110 -3.42 20.42 -3.38
C ILE A 110 -3.04 21.50 -2.38
N HIS A 111 -2.86 22.73 -2.88
CA HIS A 111 -2.61 23.90 -2.07
C HIS A 111 -3.82 24.82 -2.15
N LEU A 112 -4.44 25.08 -1.00
CA LEU A 112 -5.52 26.04 -0.86
C LEU A 112 -4.96 27.33 -0.26
N TRP A 113 -5.31 28.47 -0.86
CA TRP A 113 -4.99 29.78 -0.30
C TRP A 113 -6.21 30.70 -0.39
N MET A 114 -6.28 31.72 0.46
CA MET A 114 -7.28 32.78 0.36
C MET A 114 -6.62 34.15 0.55
N ASP A 115 -7.22 35.19 -0.02
CA ASP A 115 -6.77 36.57 0.19
C ASP A 115 -7.01 37.01 1.65
N ASN A 116 -6.31 38.06 2.09
CA ASN A 116 -6.55 38.64 3.41
C ASN A 116 -7.99 39.20 3.46
N VAL A 117 -8.86 38.53 4.20
CA VAL A 117 -10.28 38.84 4.29
C VAL A 117 -10.52 40.21 4.95
N GLU A 118 -9.64 40.61 5.87
CA GLU A 118 -9.77 41.90 6.56
C GLU A 118 -9.55 43.08 5.61
N GLU A 119 -8.68 42.91 4.62
CA GLU A 119 -8.41 43.93 3.59
C GLU A 119 -9.43 43.83 2.45
N ALA A 120 -9.66 42.62 1.92
CA ALA A 120 -10.51 42.41 0.76
C ALA A 120 -12.00 42.61 1.07
N LYS A 121 -12.42 42.47 2.34
CA LYS A 121 -13.83 42.48 2.78
C LYS A 121 -14.72 41.43 2.11
N HIS A 122 -14.14 40.45 1.42
CA HIS A 122 -14.81 39.30 0.85
C HIS A 122 -13.85 38.10 0.84
N VAL A 123 -14.40 36.87 0.86
CA VAL A 123 -13.57 35.66 0.87
C VAL A 123 -13.32 35.21 -0.56
N LYS A 124 -12.08 35.39 -1.02
CA LYS A 124 -11.63 34.90 -2.32
C LYS A 124 -10.65 33.75 -2.12
N ARG A 125 -11.00 32.57 -2.64
CA ARG A 125 -10.25 31.32 -2.44
C ARG A 125 -9.61 30.88 -3.74
N TYR A 126 -8.47 30.23 -3.61
CA TYR A 126 -7.70 29.71 -4.72
C TYR A 126 -7.29 28.27 -4.43
N LEU A 127 -7.22 27.47 -5.49
CA LEU A 127 -6.74 26.10 -5.45
C LEU A 127 -5.63 25.94 -6.49
N ILE A 128 -4.47 25.46 -6.06
CA ILE A 128 -3.38 25.04 -6.95
C ILE A 128 -3.19 23.54 -6.79
N VAL A 129 -3.13 22.85 -7.93
CA VAL A 129 -2.69 21.46 -7.99
C VAL A 129 -1.17 21.47 -8.17
N LYS A 130 -0.43 21.31 -7.08
CA LYS A 130 1.05 21.32 -7.09
C LYS A 130 1.65 20.04 -7.66
N LYS A 131 0.92 18.93 -7.53
CA LYS A 131 1.31 17.62 -8.04
C LYS A 131 0.05 16.80 -8.22
N MET A 132 -0.07 16.11 -9.35
CA MET A 132 -0.94 14.95 -9.52
C MET A 132 -0.19 13.95 -10.39
N ARG A 133 0.00 12.73 -9.88
CA ARG A 133 0.71 11.69 -10.62
C ARG A 133 -0.15 11.15 -11.77
N MET A 134 0.51 10.77 -12.87
CA MET A 134 -0.10 10.11 -14.04
C MET A 134 -1.31 10.84 -14.65
N THR A 135 -1.40 12.16 -14.47
CA THR A 135 -2.46 12.99 -15.04
C THR A 135 -1.88 14.25 -15.65
N ASN A 136 -2.45 14.66 -16.79
CA ASN A 136 -2.20 15.97 -17.36
C ASN A 136 -3.06 17.01 -16.62
N HIS A 137 -2.56 17.47 -15.48
CA HIS A 137 -3.25 18.44 -14.63
C HIS A 137 -2.88 19.87 -15.02
N TYR A 138 -3.83 20.78 -14.82
CA TYR A 138 -3.62 22.19 -15.06
C TYR A 138 -2.62 22.76 -14.05
N THR A 139 -1.63 23.52 -14.55
CA THR A 139 -0.49 24.03 -13.78
C THR A 139 -0.71 25.42 -13.19
N GLY A 140 -1.81 26.09 -13.53
CA GLY A 140 -2.19 27.39 -13.00
C GLY A 140 -3.06 27.30 -11.74
N ALA A 141 -3.44 28.48 -11.22
CA ALA A 141 -4.37 28.58 -10.11
C ALA A 141 -5.83 28.53 -10.59
N PHE A 142 -6.68 27.92 -9.78
CA PHE A 142 -8.13 28.02 -9.92
C PHE A 142 -8.67 29.03 -8.92
N LEU A 143 -9.65 29.83 -9.32
CA LEU A 143 -10.57 30.46 -8.39
C LEU A 143 -11.54 29.37 -7.87
N LEU A 144 -11.67 29.29 -6.56
CA LEU A 144 -12.53 28.33 -5.88
C LEU A 144 -13.77 29.02 -5.31
N ASP A 145 -14.93 28.65 -5.82
CA ASP A 145 -16.24 29.06 -5.34
C ASP A 145 -16.94 27.88 -4.65
N ILE A 146 -17.84 28.19 -3.70
CA ILE A 146 -18.74 27.21 -3.09
C ILE A 146 -20.17 27.65 -3.42
N GLU A 147 -20.80 26.98 -4.37
CA GLU A 147 -22.14 27.32 -4.87
C GLU A 147 -23.22 26.48 -4.15
N PRO A 148 -24.33 27.08 -3.69
CA PRO A 148 -25.45 26.35 -3.10
C PRO A 148 -25.98 25.24 -4.03
N GLY A 149 -26.09 24.02 -3.50
CA GLY A 149 -26.57 22.85 -4.25
C GLY A 149 -25.57 22.28 -5.27
N ARG A 150 -24.37 22.89 -5.43
CA ARG A 150 -23.32 22.43 -6.35
C ARG A 150 -22.01 22.07 -5.67
N GLY A 151 -21.71 22.67 -4.52
CA GLY A 151 -20.46 22.44 -3.80
C GLY A 151 -19.30 23.25 -4.39
N ILE A 152 -18.11 22.64 -4.46
CA ILE A 152 -16.90 23.31 -4.93
C ILE A 152 -16.93 23.44 -6.46
N VAL A 153 -16.79 24.68 -6.94
CA VAL A 153 -16.70 25.02 -8.36
C VAL A 153 -15.36 25.69 -8.61
N LEU A 154 -14.64 25.23 -9.64
CA LEU A 154 -13.30 25.73 -10.00
C LEU A 154 -13.35 26.48 -11.34
N LYS A 155 -12.77 27.69 -11.37
CA LYS A 155 -12.59 28.48 -12.60
C LYS A 155 -11.10 28.72 -12.83
N LYS A 156 -10.59 28.40 -14.02
CA LYS A 156 -9.17 28.66 -14.38
C LYS A 156 -8.91 30.17 -14.45
N LEU A 157 -7.75 30.59 -13.96
CA LEU A 157 -7.26 31.97 -14.06
C LEU A 157 -6.33 32.16 -15.26
#